data_AF-A0A7W9TJM3-F1
#
_entry.id   AF-A0A7W9TJM3-F1
#
_cell.length_a   1.000
_cell.length_b   1.000
_cell.length_c   1.000
_cell.angle_alpha   90.00
_cell.angle_beta   90.00
_cell.angle_gamma   90.00
#
_symmetry.space_group_name_H-M   'P 1'
#
loop_
_entity.id
_entity.type
_entity.pdbx_description
1 polymer ?
#
loop_
_entity_poly.entity_id
_entity_poly.type
_entity_poly.pdbx_seq_one_letter_code
_entity_poly.pdbx_strand_id
1 'polypeptide(L)' 'MTHLEKAGRPDRLSAEHHMVSGVRVVTLRGEIDHDVQDVLSQALLSEDKPVPLRWWRISAE' A
#
# COMPACT_ATOMS: atom_id res chain seq x y z
N MET A 1 -8.75 26.49 -12.82
CA MET A 1 -7.99 25.23 -13.01
C MET A 1 -6.84 25.25 -12.01
N THR A 2 -6.95 24.51 -10.92
CA THR A 2 -5.90 24.44 -9.90
C THR A 2 -4.90 23.37 -10.34
N HIS A 3 -3.74 23.84 -10.79
CA HIS A 3 -2.57 22.98 -10.96
C HIS A 3 -2.13 22.56 -9.56
N LEU A 4 -2.40 21.30 -9.17
CA LEU A 4 -1.75 20.71 -8.00
C LEU A 4 -0.28 20.55 -8.37
N GLU A 5 0.56 21.47 -7.91
CA GLU A 5 2.00 21.27 -8.00
C GLU A 5 2.34 19.94 -7.35
N LYS A 6 3.04 19.07 -8.08
CA LYS A 6 3.62 17.87 -7.48
C LYS A 6 4.59 18.35 -6.40
N ALA A 7 4.16 18.26 -5.14
CA ALA A 7 5.07 18.39 -4.01
C ALA A 7 6.28 17.47 -4.31
N GLY A 8 7.49 18.01 -4.19
CA GLY A 8 8.72 17.31 -4.59
C GLY A 8 8.66 15.86 -4.11
N ARG A 9 8.84 14.91 -5.05
CA ARG A 9 8.47 13.50 -4.84
C ARG A 9 8.99 13.03 -3.48
N PRO A 10 8.11 12.76 -2.50
CA PRO A 10 8.54 12.25 -1.21
C PRO A 10 9.26 10.93 -1.39
N ASP A 11 10.10 10.55 -0.42
CA ASP A 11 10.77 9.26 -0.45
C ASP A 11 9.77 8.15 -0.79
N ARG A 12 10.10 7.39 -1.83
CA ARG A 12 9.21 6.37 -2.40
C ARG A 12 8.83 5.38 -1.30
N LEU A 13 7.53 5.06 -1.18
CA LEU A 13 7.03 4.12 -0.19
C LEU A 13 7.87 2.84 -0.19
N SER A 14 8.40 2.47 0.97
CA SER A 14 9.20 1.27 1.20
C SER A 14 8.50 0.37 2.22
N ALA A 15 8.71 -0.93 2.08
CA ALA A 15 8.10 -1.95 2.93
C ALA A 15 9.18 -2.91 3.45
N GLU A 16 9.15 -3.14 4.76
CA GLU A 16 9.93 -4.16 5.45
C GLU A 16 8.97 -5.14 6.12
N HIS A 17 9.28 -6.44 6.09
CA HIS A 17 8.46 -7.46 6.74
C HIS A 17 9.29 -8.31 7.69
N HIS A 18 8.67 -8.71 8.80
CA HIS A 18 9.24 -9.68 9.72
C HIS A 18 8.13 -10.48 10.41
N MET A 19 8.49 -11.68 10.90
CA MET A 19 7.56 -12.57 11.61
C MET A 19 7.79 -12.44 13.12
N VAL A 20 6.74 -12.13 13.88
CA VAL A 20 6.75 -12.09 15.35
C VAL A 20 5.72 -13.06 15.87
N SER A 21 6.15 -14.15 16.52
CA SER A 21 5.25 -15.15 17.12
C SER A 21 4.17 -15.67 16.15
N GLY A 22 4.53 -15.88 14.87
CA GLY A 22 3.60 -16.31 13.82
C GLY A 22 2.74 -15.20 13.20
N VAL A 23 2.87 -13.95 13.67
CA VAL A 23 2.23 -12.78 13.09
C VAL A 23 3.17 -12.11 12.09
N ARG A 24 2.71 -11.90 10.85
CA ARG A 24 3.44 -11.11 9.86
C ARG A 24 3.25 -9.62 10.14
N VAL A 25 4.33 -8.96 10.53
CA VAL A 25 4.38 -7.51 10.75
C VAL A 25 4.99 -6.87 9.52
N VAL A 26 4.29 -5.91 8.94
CA VAL A 26 4.75 -5.13 7.79
C VAL A 26 4.91 -3.69 8.22
N THR A 27 6.13 -3.17 8.12
CA THR A 27 6.45 -1.78 8.42
C THR A 27 6.58 -1.01 7.12
N LEU A 28 5.82 0.07 6.99
CA LEU A 28 5.86 0.96 5.83
C LEU A 28 6.55 2.27 6.19
N ARG A 29 7.39 2.79 5.31
CA ARG A 29 8.05 4.10 5.45
C ARG A 29 7.89 4.91 4.18
N GLY A 30 7.52 6.17 4.31
CA GLY A 30 7.22 7.08 3.20
C GLY A 30 5.75 7.47 3.20
N GLU A 31 5.32 8.10 2.11
CA GLU A 31 3.95 8.58 1.94
C GLU A 31 3.05 7.56 1.25
N ILE A 32 1.77 7.56 1.61
CA ILE A 32 0.74 6.75 0.96
C ILE A 32 -0.14 7.70 0.14
N ASP A 33 0.07 7.67 -1.17
CA ASP A 33 -0.74 8.36 -2.18
C ASP A 33 -1.30 7.36 -3.21
N HIS A 34 -1.87 7.90 -4.30
CA HIS A 34 -2.43 7.07 -5.37
C HIS A 34 -1.38 6.31 -6.17
N ASP A 35 -0.17 6.84 -6.32
CA ASP A 35 0.87 6.31 -7.19
C ASP A 35 1.62 5.12 -6.56
N VAL A 36 1.44 4.88 -5.25
CA VAL A 36 2.10 3.80 -4.49
C VAL A 36 1.16 2.64 -4.15
N GLN A 37 -0.05 2.60 -4.71
CA GLN A 37 -1.05 1.57 -4.45
C GLN A 37 -0.54 0.13 -4.67
N ASP A 38 0.31 -0.06 -5.69
CA ASP A 38 0.88 -1.39 -6.00
C ASP A 38 1.85 -1.85 -4.91
N VAL A 39 2.71 -0.95 -4.43
CA VAL A 39 3.67 -1.26 -3.36
C VAL A 39 2.94 -1.60 -2.06
N LEU A 40 1.91 -0.82 -1.71
CA LEU A 40 1.07 -1.10 -0.55
C LEU A 40 0.36 -2.45 -0.67
N SER A 41 -0.21 -2.75 -1.83
CA SER A 41 -0.91 -4.02 -2.09
C SER A 41 0.04 -5.21 -1.95
N GLN A 42 1.21 -5.13 -2.59
CA GLN A 42 2.22 -6.19 -2.49
C GLN A 42 2.75 -6.36 -1.06
N ALA A 43 2.93 -5.27 -0.32
CA ALA A 43 3.36 -5.34 1.07
C ALA A 43 2.33 -6.07 1.95
N LEU A 44 1.03 -5.86 1.73
CA LEU A 44 -0.04 -6.46 2.53
C LEU A 44 -0.43 -7.88 2.10
N LEU A 45 -0.19 -8.26 0.85
CA LEU A 45 -0.44 -9.62 0.39
C LEU A 45 0.54 -10.60 1.05
N SER A 46 -0.01 -11.67 1.62
CA SER A 46 0.76 -12.86 1.99
C SER A 46 0.61 -13.88 0.86
N GLU A 47 1.69 -14.57 0.50
CA GLU A 47 1.74 -15.60 -0.57
C GLU A 47 0.62 -16.66 -0.44
N ASP A 48 0.12 -16.86 0.78
CA ASP A 48 -0.81 -17.93 1.15
C ASP A 48 -2.28 -17.48 1.32
N LYS A 49 -2.63 -16.24 0.93
CA LYS A 49 -4.01 -15.73 1.03
C LYS A 49 -4.54 -15.21 -0.30
N PRO A 50 -5.78 -15.55 -0.70
CA PRO A 50 -6.41 -14.94 -1.85
C PRO A 50 -6.44 -13.42 -1.67
N VAL A 51 -6.12 -12.70 -2.76
CA VAL A 51 -6.09 -11.24 -2.81
C VAL A 51 -7.36 -10.67 -2.17
N PRO A 52 -7.27 -9.78 -1.16
CA PRO A 52 -8.46 -9.23 -0.52
C PRO A 52 -9.34 -8.53 -1.55
N LEU A 53 -10.65 -8.72 -1.43
CA LEU A 53 -11.63 -8.00 -2.24
C LEU A 53 -11.36 -6.49 -2.13
N ARG A 54 -11.13 -5.86 -3.28
CA ARG A 54 -10.94 -4.42 -3.40
C ARG A 54 -12.22 -3.73 -2.92
N TRP A 55 -12.18 -3.18 -1.70
CA TRP A 55 -13.29 -2.46 -1.06
C TRP A 55 -13.86 -1.30 -1.91
N TRP A 56 -13.05 -0.71 -2.79
CA TRP A 56 -13.49 0.32 -3.74
C TRP A 56 -14.33 -0.23 -4.92
N ARG A 57 -14.33 -1.54 -5.15
CA ARG A 57 -15.17 -2.19 -6.19
C ARG A 57 -16.59 -2.55 -5.71
N ILE A 58 -16.87 -2.44 -4.41
CA ILE A 58 -18.20 -2.78 -3.85
C ILE A 58 -19.12 -1.54 -3.82
N SER A 59 -18.58 -0.35 -4.06
CA SER A 59 -19.36 0.90 -4.11
C SER A 59 -19.78 1.32 -5.53
N ALA A 60 -19.67 0.42 -6.50
CA ALA A 60 -20.05 0.65 -7.89
C ALA A 60 -21.13 -0.34 -8.33
N GLU A 61 -22.22 -0.45 -7.56
CA GLU A 61 -23.50 -1.03 -8.00
C GLU A 61 -24.66 -0.44 -7.21
#